data_AF-A0A9P0QB89-F1
#
_entry.id   AF-A0A9P0QB89-F1
#
_cell.length_a   1.000
_cell.length_b   1.000
_cell.length_c   1.000
_cell.angle_alpha   90.00
_cell.angle_beta   90.00
_cell.angle_gamma   90.00
#
_symmetry.space_group_name_H-M   'P 1'
#
loop_
_entity.id
_entity.type
_entity.pdbx_description
1 polymer ?
#
loop_
_entity_poly.entity_id
_entity_poly.type
_entity_poly.pdbx_seq_one_letter_code
_entity_poly.pdbx_strand_id
1 'polypeptide(L)'
;MTSWCFLFLAIILHSCAAQRLPTVAYPSAYKVSLVIPESSFTEKGDSFTGKVEIVLALEEASYSIELHAGRDYLSIATLQVIHDGTALHTTFTVDENDVLTISATQQLLAHTDYKLVVTYDGRLSTTDMNGIYKSSYEDGTGAKKYLVTTQFESIYARRTFPCFDEPSFKATFTIDITVPQKLNAMSNTLFTTSLLPDGTTHYQFETTPKMSTYLIAFVISEFTCSAWNMPEVNSVNKVCSRAQKEDTRRWAVEVSPKLLSSLNTYTGIPYTSSMKKVDQVAIPDFRSGAMENWGLITYR
;
A
#
# COMPACT_ATOMS: atom_id res chain seq x y z
N MET A 1 4.41 1.81 -68.93
CA MET A 1 3.68 2.47 -67.83
C MET A 1 3.23 1.39 -66.86
N THR A 2 4.07 1.03 -65.90
CA THR A 2 3.82 -0.01 -64.90
C THR A 2 3.43 0.67 -63.59
N SER A 3 2.17 0.53 -63.20
CA SER A 3 1.62 1.07 -61.96
C SER A 3 1.94 0.12 -60.80
N TRP A 4 2.65 0.60 -59.78
CA TRP A 4 2.86 -0.10 -58.52
C TRP A 4 1.79 0.34 -57.53
N CYS A 5 0.93 -0.60 -57.15
CA CYS A 5 -0.06 -0.43 -56.10
C CYS A 5 0.62 -0.71 -54.75
N PHE A 6 0.93 0.33 -53.97
CA PHE A 6 1.41 0.18 -52.60
C PHE A 6 0.21 -0.07 -51.69
N LEU A 7 0.06 -1.32 -51.21
CA LEU A 7 -0.78 -1.62 -50.06
C LEU A 7 -0.17 -0.95 -48.82
N PHE A 8 -0.84 0.05 -48.27
CA PHE A 8 -0.56 0.52 -46.91
C PHE A 8 -1.16 -0.46 -45.92
N LEU A 9 -0.31 -1.31 -45.36
CA LEU A 9 -0.64 -2.09 -44.17
C LEU A 9 -0.63 -1.12 -42.97
N ALA A 10 -1.81 -0.71 -42.50
CA ALA A 10 -1.94 0.05 -41.28
C ALA A 10 -1.59 -0.86 -40.09
N ILE A 11 -0.35 -0.76 -39.62
CA ILE A 11 0.07 -1.37 -38.36
C ILE A 11 -0.61 -0.57 -37.25
N ILE A 12 -1.64 -1.15 -36.65
CA ILE A 12 -2.23 -0.63 -35.41
C ILE A 12 -1.20 -0.86 -34.31
N LEU A 13 -0.36 0.15 -34.09
CA LEU A 13 0.43 0.29 -32.88
C LEU A 13 -0.57 0.37 -31.72
N HIS A 14 -0.75 -0.74 -31.00
CA HIS A 14 -1.37 -0.71 -29.68
C HIS A 14 -0.39 0.03 -28.77
N SER A 15 -0.52 1.36 -28.71
CA SER A 15 0.06 2.12 -27.62
C SER A 15 -0.64 1.61 -26.35
N CYS A 16 0.10 0.87 -25.53
CA CYS A 16 -0.27 0.60 -24.15
C CYS A 16 -0.18 1.94 -23.40
N ALA A 17 -1.14 2.82 -23.67
CA ALA A 17 -1.37 3.99 -22.85
C ALA A 17 -2.05 3.46 -21.60
N ALA A 18 -1.39 3.58 -20.44
CA ALA A 18 -2.03 3.30 -19.16
C ALA A 18 -3.35 4.08 -19.11
N GLN A 19 -4.47 3.37 -19.06
CA GLN A 19 -5.79 3.96 -19.06
C GLN A 19 -5.94 4.74 -17.76
N ARG A 20 -6.12 6.06 -17.87
CA ARG A 20 -6.46 6.88 -16.72
C ARG A 20 -7.88 6.58 -16.28
N LEU A 21 -8.11 6.58 -14.97
CA LEU A 21 -9.43 6.53 -14.40
C LEU A 21 -10.23 7.77 -14.81
N PRO A 22 -11.55 7.63 -15.02
CA PRO A 22 -12.44 8.77 -15.16
C PRO A 22 -12.36 9.68 -13.93
N THR A 23 -12.43 10.99 -14.13
CA THR A 23 -12.49 12.01 -13.06
C THR A 23 -13.91 12.15 -12.50
N VAL A 24 -14.57 11.03 -12.23
CA VAL A 24 -15.97 10.98 -11.77
C VAL A 24 -16.05 10.73 -10.27
N ALA A 25 -15.23 9.81 -9.75
CA ALA A 25 -15.23 9.43 -8.34
C ALA A 25 -13.89 9.78 -7.69
N TYR A 26 -13.94 10.35 -6.49
CA TYR A 26 -12.78 10.78 -5.73
C TYR A 26 -12.78 10.19 -4.32
N PRO A 27 -11.73 9.45 -3.92
CA PRO A 27 -11.64 8.95 -2.57
C PRO A 27 -11.26 10.07 -1.59
N SER A 28 -11.82 10.01 -0.39
CA SER A 28 -11.48 10.90 0.72
C SER A 28 -10.77 10.15 1.85
N ALA A 29 -11.20 8.92 2.14
CA ALA A 29 -10.64 8.10 3.21
C ALA A 29 -10.65 6.60 2.88
N TYR A 30 -9.62 5.90 3.35
CA TYR A 30 -9.47 4.46 3.29
C TYR A 30 -9.32 3.87 4.68
N LYS A 31 -9.98 2.73 4.92
CA LYS A 31 -9.61 1.78 5.96
C LYS A 31 -9.20 0.48 5.28
N VAL A 32 -7.92 0.10 5.40
CA VAL A 32 -7.36 -1.12 4.81
C VAL A 32 -7.03 -2.07 5.96
N SER A 33 -7.68 -3.22 6.01
CA SER A 33 -7.43 -4.25 7.00
C SER A 33 -6.88 -5.50 6.32
N LEU A 34 -5.70 -5.95 6.73
CA LEU A 34 -5.01 -7.10 6.15
C LEU A 34 -4.80 -8.19 7.21
N VAL A 35 -4.99 -9.44 6.83
CA VAL A 35 -4.63 -10.61 7.64
C VAL A 35 -3.57 -11.40 6.88
N ILE A 36 -2.36 -11.45 7.41
CA ILE A 36 -1.24 -12.18 6.82
C ILE A 36 -1.01 -13.44 7.68
N PRO A 37 -1.46 -14.63 7.25
CA PRO A 37 -1.37 -15.84 8.07
C PRO A 37 0.06 -16.35 8.23
N GLU A 38 0.28 -17.24 9.21
CA GLU A 38 1.59 -17.87 9.46
C GLU A 38 2.14 -18.60 8.23
N SER A 39 1.26 -19.21 7.43
CA SER A 39 1.62 -19.90 6.19
C SER A 39 2.32 -18.98 5.19
N SER A 40 2.03 -17.67 5.19
CA SER A 40 2.66 -16.68 4.32
C SER A 40 4.15 -16.48 4.62
N PHE A 41 4.61 -16.88 5.80
CA PHE A 41 6.02 -16.79 6.23
C PHE A 41 6.77 -18.12 6.06
N THR A 42 6.30 -18.98 5.15
CA THR A 42 6.98 -20.23 4.74
C THR A 42 7.56 -20.08 3.33
N GLU A 43 8.29 -21.08 2.84
CA GLU A 43 8.83 -21.04 1.48
C GLU A 43 7.74 -20.96 0.39
N LYS A 44 6.62 -21.68 0.59
CA LYS A 44 5.60 -21.87 -0.45
C LYS A 44 4.35 -21.01 -0.29
N GLY A 45 4.05 -20.52 0.92
CA GLY A 45 2.78 -19.79 1.14
C GLY A 45 2.83 -18.38 0.58
N ASP A 46 1.82 -17.94 -0.15
CA ASP A 46 1.78 -16.60 -0.75
C ASP A 46 0.44 -15.91 -0.48
N SER A 47 -0.41 -16.46 0.37
CA SER A 47 -1.75 -15.93 0.56
C SER A 47 -1.81 -14.82 1.61
N PHE A 48 -2.82 -13.96 1.49
CA PHE A 48 -3.33 -13.12 2.56
C PHE A 48 -4.82 -12.85 2.30
N THR A 49 -5.52 -12.29 3.28
CA THR A 49 -6.87 -11.77 3.05
C THR A 49 -6.94 -10.30 3.40
N GLY A 50 -7.86 -9.59 2.76
CA GLY A 50 -8.01 -8.16 2.95
C GLY A 50 -9.45 -7.69 2.92
N LYS A 51 -9.67 -6.57 3.59
CA LYS A 51 -10.87 -5.76 3.51
C LYS A 51 -10.44 -4.32 3.29
N VAL A 52 -11.00 -3.67 2.27
CA VAL A 52 -10.86 -2.23 2.08
C VAL A 52 -12.23 -1.56 2.17
N GLU A 53 -12.29 -0.48 2.94
CA GLU A 53 -13.43 0.43 3.01
C GLU A 53 -12.98 1.77 2.46
N ILE A 54 -13.64 2.28 1.43
CA ILE A 54 -13.31 3.53 0.75
C ILE A 54 -14.50 4.46 0.87
N VAL A 55 -14.30 5.61 1.50
CA VAL A 55 -15.23 6.74 1.40
C VAL A 55 -14.86 7.53 0.15
N LEU A 56 -15.83 7.73 -0.72
CA LEU A 56 -15.66 8.44 -1.98
C LEU A 56 -16.85 9.33 -2.29
N ALA A 57 -16.62 10.42 -3.01
CA ALA A 57 -17.67 11.27 -3.56
C ALA A 57 -17.67 11.18 -5.07
N LEU A 58 -18.84 11.28 -5.68
CA LEU A 58 -18.98 11.47 -7.12
C LEU A 58 -19.08 12.95 -7.44
N GLU A 59 -18.33 13.46 -8.41
CA GLU A 59 -18.50 14.85 -8.89
C GLU A 59 -19.63 14.98 -9.91
N GLU A 60 -19.90 13.90 -10.65
CA GLU A 60 -20.97 13.83 -11.63
C GLU A 60 -21.81 12.57 -11.39
N ALA A 61 -23.10 12.65 -11.71
CA ALA A 61 -24.00 11.52 -11.54
C ALA A 61 -23.62 10.40 -12.52
N SER A 62 -23.49 9.17 -12.03
CA SER A 62 -22.94 8.06 -12.81
C SER A 62 -23.64 6.75 -12.51
N TYR A 63 -23.63 5.82 -13.47
CA TYR A 63 -24.03 4.43 -13.24
C TYR A 63 -22.84 3.53 -12.87
N SER A 64 -21.61 4.04 -12.93
CA SER A 64 -20.41 3.28 -12.60
C SER A 64 -19.42 4.04 -11.72
N ILE A 65 -18.68 3.26 -10.94
CA ILE A 65 -17.46 3.69 -10.23
C ILE A 65 -16.32 2.84 -10.77
N GLU A 66 -15.23 3.49 -11.17
CA GLU A 66 -14.03 2.82 -11.68
C GLU A 66 -12.83 3.10 -10.79
N LEU A 67 -12.09 2.05 -10.45
CA LEU A 67 -10.84 2.10 -9.69
C LEU A 67 -9.94 0.94 -10.12
N HIS A 68 -8.74 0.85 -9.57
CA HIS A 68 -7.79 -0.21 -9.94
C HIS A 68 -7.88 -1.41 -8.99
N ALA A 69 -7.76 -2.62 -9.53
CA ALA A 69 -7.57 -3.87 -8.78
C ALA A 69 -6.74 -4.86 -9.61
N GLY A 70 -5.60 -5.30 -9.08
CA GLY A 70 -4.69 -6.21 -9.75
C GLY A 70 -5.28 -7.60 -9.89
N ARG A 71 -5.83 -7.93 -11.06
CA ARG A 71 -6.67 -9.14 -11.26
C ARG A 71 -5.94 -10.45 -11.01
N ASP A 72 -4.63 -10.47 -11.25
CA ASP A 72 -3.78 -11.66 -11.05
C ASP A 72 -3.37 -11.84 -9.58
N TYR A 73 -3.59 -10.81 -8.75
CA TYR A 73 -3.16 -10.76 -7.35
C TYR A 73 -4.34 -10.76 -6.37
N LEU A 74 -5.50 -10.28 -6.79
CA LEU A 74 -6.68 -10.10 -5.94
C LEU A 74 -7.89 -10.86 -6.50
N SER A 75 -8.47 -11.72 -5.68
CA SER A 75 -9.74 -12.37 -5.93
C SER A 75 -10.82 -11.73 -5.05
N ILE A 76 -11.67 -10.89 -5.65
CA ILE A 76 -12.75 -10.19 -4.94
C ILE A 76 -13.82 -11.18 -4.51
N ALA A 77 -14.02 -11.31 -3.19
CA ALA A 77 -15.02 -12.20 -2.60
C ALA A 77 -16.38 -11.50 -2.43
N THR A 78 -16.39 -10.26 -1.91
CA THR A 78 -17.61 -9.46 -1.80
C THR A 78 -17.31 -7.99 -2.11
N LEU A 79 -18.30 -7.31 -2.67
CA LEU A 79 -18.26 -5.88 -2.98
C LEU A 79 -19.63 -5.26 -2.70
N GLN A 80 -19.64 -4.15 -1.97
CA GLN A 80 -20.86 -3.41 -1.66
C GLN A 80 -20.62 -1.91 -1.77
N VAL A 81 -21.53 -1.21 -2.45
CA VAL A 81 -21.63 0.25 -2.40
C VAL A 81 -22.75 0.61 -1.44
N ILE A 82 -22.45 1.45 -0.46
CA ILE A 82 -23.37 1.83 0.61
C ILE A 82 -23.63 3.33 0.54
N HIS A 83 -24.90 3.72 0.64
CA HIS A 83 -25.35 5.10 0.75
C HIS A 83 -26.39 5.20 1.88
N ASP A 84 -26.22 6.16 2.79
CA ASP A 84 -27.11 6.36 3.95
C ASP A 84 -27.42 5.06 4.74
N GLY A 85 -26.40 4.22 4.92
CA GLY A 85 -26.52 2.94 5.62
C GLY A 85 -27.20 1.81 4.84
N THR A 86 -27.64 2.07 3.60
CA THR A 86 -28.29 1.08 2.73
C THR A 86 -27.33 0.60 1.65
N ALA A 87 -27.21 -0.71 1.48
CA ALA A 87 -26.45 -1.31 0.40
C ALA A 87 -27.20 -1.18 -0.93
N LEU A 88 -26.54 -0.62 -1.94
CA LEU A 88 -27.05 -0.49 -3.30
C LEU A 88 -26.85 -1.79 -4.08
N HIS A 89 -27.72 -2.05 -5.05
CA HIS A 89 -27.57 -3.19 -5.93
C HIS A 89 -26.56 -2.88 -7.04
N THR A 90 -25.41 -3.57 -6.99
CA THR A 90 -24.29 -3.37 -7.91
C THR A 90 -23.74 -4.71 -8.40
N THR A 91 -23.23 -4.72 -9.63
CA THR A 91 -22.35 -5.78 -10.16
C THR A 91 -20.94 -5.22 -10.35
N PHE A 92 -19.96 -6.09 -10.56
CA PHE A 92 -18.60 -5.65 -10.84
C PHE A 92 -17.87 -6.56 -11.83
N THR A 93 -16.88 -6.00 -12.51
CA THR A 93 -15.93 -6.71 -13.37
C THR A 93 -14.53 -6.15 -13.18
N VAL A 94 -13.51 -6.96 -13.40
CA VAL A 94 -12.11 -6.51 -13.50
C VAL A 94 -11.60 -6.86 -14.89
N ASP A 95 -11.13 -5.86 -15.63
CA ASP A 95 -10.66 -6.03 -17.01
C ASP A 95 -9.16 -6.40 -17.09
N GLU A 96 -8.61 -6.50 -18.30
CA GLU A 96 -7.18 -6.76 -18.53
C GLU A 96 -6.22 -5.64 -18.20
N ASN A 97 -6.72 -4.44 -17.94
CA ASN A 97 -5.93 -3.28 -17.56
C ASN A 97 -5.93 -3.06 -16.04
N ASP A 98 -6.36 -4.06 -15.27
CA ASP A 98 -6.55 -4.00 -13.82
C ASP A 98 -7.55 -2.91 -13.39
N VAL A 99 -8.57 -2.62 -14.22
CA VAL A 99 -9.65 -1.70 -13.88
C VAL A 99 -10.85 -2.49 -13.33
N LEU A 100 -11.20 -2.22 -12.08
CA LEU A 100 -12.42 -2.64 -11.42
C LEU A 100 -13.54 -1.65 -11.75
N THR A 101 -14.51 -2.09 -12.54
CA THR A 101 -15.74 -1.34 -12.84
C THR A 101 -16.87 -1.88 -11.98
N ILE A 102 -17.48 -1.00 -11.18
CA ILE A 102 -18.66 -1.30 -10.36
C ILE A 102 -19.85 -0.65 -11.03
N SER A 103 -20.83 -1.45 -11.46
CA SER A 103 -22.02 -0.99 -12.17
C SER A 103 -23.24 -1.02 -11.25
N ALA A 104 -23.87 0.12 -11.02
CA ALA A 104 -25.09 0.26 -10.25
C ALA A 104 -26.34 0.15 -11.13
N THR A 105 -27.40 -0.45 -10.62
CA THR A 105 -28.70 -0.48 -11.35
C THR A 105 -29.48 0.81 -11.25
N GLN A 106 -29.14 1.66 -10.27
CA GLN A 106 -29.69 3.00 -10.10
C GLN A 106 -28.58 4.02 -10.28
N GLN A 107 -28.93 5.21 -10.78
CA GLN A 107 -27.96 6.28 -10.96
C GLN A 107 -27.45 6.75 -9.59
N LEU A 108 -26.14 6.75 -9.43
CA LEU A 108 -25.47 7.36 -8.29
C LEU A 108 -25.48 8.88 -8.48
N LEU A 109 -25.74 9.60 -7.40
CA LEU A 109 -25.94 11.05 -7.39
C LEU A 109 -24.60 11.79 -7.38
N ALA A 110 -24.56 12.92 -8.08
CA ALA A 110 -23.46 13.87 -8.00
C ALA A 110 -23.37 14.51 -6.61
N HIS A 111 -22.16 14.87 -6.21
CA HIS A 111 -21.79 15.50 -4.94
C HIS A 111 -22.31 14.75 -3.71
N THR A 112 -22.35 13.42 -3.80
CA THR A 112 -22.84 12.53 -2.75
C THR A 112 -21.74 11.58 -2.30
N ASP A 113 -21.62 11.41 -0.99
CA ASP A 113 -20.71 10.45 -0.37
C ASP A 113 -21.28 9.03 -0.44
N TYR A 114 -20.41 8.11 -0.83
CA TYR A 114 -20.62 6.68 -0.86
C TYR A 114 -19.53 5.97 -0.08
N LYS A 115 -19.86 4.81 0.46
CA LYS A 115 -18.90 3.90 1.07
C LYS A 115 -18.82 2.62 0.25
N LEU A 116 -17.67 2.39 -0.36
CA LEU A 116 -17.34 1.13 -1.02
C LEU A 116 -16.68 0.20 -0.01
N VAL A 117 -17.19 -1.02 0.13
CA VAL A 117 -16.61 -2.07 0.98
C VAL A 117 -16.29 -3.27 0.10
N VAL A 118 -15.03 -3.69 0.10
CA VAL A 118 -14.56 -4.85 -0.67
C VAL A 118 -13.81 -5.81 0.23
N THR A 119 -14.17 -7.09 0.22
CA THR A 119 -13.39 -8.17 0.82
C THR A 119 -12.79 -9.05 -0.27
N TYR A 120 -11.56 -9.50 -0.08
CA TYR A 120 -10.83 -10.23 -1.11
C TYR A 120 -9.78 -11.17 -0.53
N ASP A 121 -9.47 -12.20 -1.29
CA ASP A 121 -8.27 -13.00 -1.12
C ASP A 121 -7.15 -12.39 -1.95
N GLY A 122 -5.96 -12.31 -1.38
CA GLY A 122 -4.80 -11.68 -2.00
C GLY A 122 -3.61 -12.63 -2.10
N ARG A 123 -2.72 -12.34 -3.06
CA ARG A 123 -1.46 -13.06 -3.25
C ARG A 123 -0.27 -12.14 -3.15
N LEU A 124 0.70 -12.51 -2.32
CA LEU A 124 2.01 -11.91 -2.23
C LEU A 124 2.77 -12.18 -3.54
N SER A 125 3.43 -11.16 -4.07
CA SER A 125 4.41 -11.41 -5.13
C SER A 125 5.58 -12.23 -4.58
N THR A 126 5.93 -13.30 -5.30
CA THR A 126 7.07 -14.18 -5.00
C THR A 126 8.11 -14.19 -6.11
N THR A 127 7.83 -13.50 -7.22
CA THR A 127 8.65 -13.48 -8.44
C THR A 127 9.21 -12.09 -8.74
N ASP A 128 8.59 -11.03 -8.22
CA ASP A 128 9.06 -9.66 -8.30
C ASP A 128 8.93 -8.94 -6.95
N MET A 129 9.46 -7.72 -6.88
CA MET A 129 9.46 -6.87 -5.69
C MET A 129 8.43 -5.74 -5.83
N ASN A 130 7.24 -6.04 -6.37
CA ASN A 130 6.19 -5.04 -6.63
C ASN A 130 4.91 -5.38 -5.87
N GLY A 131 4.19 -4.36 -5.41
CA GLY A 131 2.97 -4.53 -4.63
C GLY A 131 3.30 -5.00 -3.22
N ILE A 132 2.46 -5.85 -2.64
CA ILE A 132 2.79 -6.62 -1.45
C ILE A 132 3.57 -7.86 -1.88
N TYR A 133 4.79 -8.03 -1.38
CA TYR A 133 5.68 -9.09 -1.80
C TYR A 133 6.43 -9.74 -0.65
N LYS A 134 6.94 -10.93 -0.93
CA LYS A 134 7.74 -11.72 0.00
C LYS A 134 9.23 -11.50 -0.25
N SER A 135 9.97 -11.25 0.83
CA SER A 135 11.44 -11.29 0.83
C SER A 135 11.92 -12.33 1.86
N SER A 136 13.21 -12.66 1.81
CA SER A 136 13.81 -13.60 2.77
C SER A 136 15.25 -13.23 3.13
N TYR A 137 15.72 -13.75 4.24
CA TYR A 137 17.12 -13.66 4.65
C TYR A 137 17.52 -14.88 5.47
N GLU A 138 18.82 -15.13 5.58
CA GLU A 138 19.35 -16.09 6.53
C GLU A 138 19.62 -15.41 7.87
N ASP A 139 19.19 -16.05 8.95
CA ASP A 139 19.52 -15.64 10.31
C ASP A 139 20.94 -16.09 10.71
N GLY A 140 21.31 -15.85 11.97
CA GLY A 140 22.65 -16.16 12.49
C GLY A 140 22.96 -17.67 12.58
N THR A 141 21.94 -18.52 12.44
CA THR A 141 22.06 -19.98 12.43
C THR A 141 22.08 -20.55 11.00
N GLY A 142 21.92 -19.70 9.98
CA GLY A 142 21.73 -20.11 8.59
C GLY A 142 20.28 -20.51 8.27
N ALA A 143 19.34 -20.37 9.20
CA ALA A 143 17.94 -20.67 8.93
C ALA A 143 17.31 -19.54 8.10
N LYS A 144 16.57 -19.93 7.05
CA LYS A 144 15.87 -18.97 6.19
C LYS A 144 14.64 -18.42 6.90
N LYS A 145 14.59 -17.09 7.02
CA LYS A 145 13.50 -16.30 7.57
C LYS A 145 12.81 -15.55 6.46
N TYR A 146 11.49 -15.42 6.56
CA TYR A 146 10.66 -14.72 5.59
C TYR A 146 10.10 -13.44 6.19
N LEU A 147 9.89 -12.46 5.32
CA LEU A 147 9.22 -11.21 5.64
C LEU A 147 8.25 -10.84 4.51
N VAL A 148 7.26 -10.03 4.85
CA VAL A 148 6.34 -9.43 3.89
C VAL A 148 6.55 -7.93 3.91
N THR A 149 6.63 -7.31 2.74
CA THR A 149 6.86 -5.87 2.60
C THR A 149 6.20 -5.35 1.34
N THR A 150 6.16 -4.04 1.19
CA THR A 150 5.51 -3.35 0.07
C THR A 150 6.48 -2.55 -0.77
N GLN A 151 6.21 -2.47 -2.07
CA GLN A 151 6.76 -1.48 -2.98
C GLN A 151 5.68 -1.09 -3.99
N PHE A 152 5.03 0.06 -3.77
CA PHE A 152 3.85 0.44 -4.55
C PHE A 152 4.14 1.36 -5.73
N GLU A 153 5.27 2.06 -5.74
CA GLU A 153 5.62 2.90 -6.87
C GLU A 153 5.95 2.06 -8.12
N SER A 154 5.39 2.35 -9.30
CA SER A 154 4.49 3.48 -9.62
C SER A 154 2.99 3.17 -9.61
N ILE A 155 2.59 1.90 -9.79
CA ILE A 155 1.18 1.49 -10.00
C ILE A 155 0.87 0.15 -9.34
N TYR A 156 1.54 -0.19 -8.24
CA TYR A 156 1.47 -1.52 -7.65
C TYR A 156 0.68 -1.57 -6.33
N ALA A 157 0.15 -0.45 -5.83
CA ALA A 157 -0.77 -0.48 -4.70
C ALA A 157 -2.02 -1.32 -5.04
N ARG A 158 -2.47 -1.27 -6.30
CA ARG A 158 -3.59 -2.08 -6.83
C ARG A 158 -3.39 -3.59 -6.69
N ARG A 159 -2.16 -4.09 -6.52
CA ARG A 159 -1.88 -5.51 -6.28
C ARG A 159 -2.12 -5.94 -4.83
N THR A 160 -2.37 -4.99 -3.93
CA THR A 160 -2.54 -5.23 -2.48
C THR A 160 -3.98 -5.02 -2.03
N PHE A 161 -4.63 -3.99 -2.56
CA PHE A 161 -6.04 -3.70 -2.30
C PHE A 161 -6.63 -2.89 -3.48
N PRO A 162 -7.93 -3.04 -3.79
CA PRO A 162 -8.58 -2.20 -4.78
C PRO A 162 -8.49 -0.71 -4.38
N CYS A 163 -7.99 0.16 -5.27
CA CYS A 163 -7.80 1.57 -4.96
C CYS A 163 -7.74 2.47 -6.21
N PHE A 164 -7.89 3.78 -6.01
CA PHE A 164 -7.67 4.78 -7.05
C PHE A 164 -6.16 5.01 -7.19
N ASP A 165 -5.48 4.05 -7.83
CA ASP A 165 -4.01 3.98 -7.91
C ASP A 165 -3.40 4.95 -8.95
N GLU A 166 -3.71 6.24 -8.81
CA GLU A 166 -3.00 7.34 -9.47
C GLU A 166 -2.63 8.43 -8.45
N PRO A 167 -1.46 9.09 -8.59
CA PRO A 167 -0.97 10.03 -7.57
C PRO A 167 -1.90 11.20 -7.24
N SER A 168 -2.77 11.60 -8.16
CA SER A 168 -3.74 12.69 -7.97
C SER A 168 -4.88 12.34 -7.01
N PHE A 169 -5.24 11.06 -6.86
CA PHE A 169 -6.32 10.61 -5.98
C PHE A 169 -5.83 10.46 -4.54
N LYS A 170 -5.39 11.57 -3.94
CA LYS A 170 -4.92 11.57 -2.56
C LYS A 170 -6.08 11.38 -1.58
N ALA A 171 -5.85 10.58 -0.54
CA ALA A 171 -6.81 10.32 0.53
C ALA A 171 -6.08 10.11 1.87
N THR A 172 -6.83 10.02 2.96
CA THR A 172 -6.28 9.56 4.25
C THR A 172 -6.36 8.05 4.35
N PHE A 173 -5.41 7.39 5.01
CA PHE A 173 -5.38 5.94 5.16
C PHE A 173 -5.31 5.54 6.63
N THR A 174 -6.17 4.62 7.05
CA THR A 174 -6.04 3.88 8.30
C THR A 174 -5.72 2.43 7.95
N ILE A 175 -4.57 1.95 8.39
CA ILE A 175 -4.09 0.60 8.08
C ILE A 175 -4.22 -0.26 9.34
N ASP A 176 -4.80 -1.44 9.19
CA ASP A 176 -4.85 -2.46 10.22
C ASP A 176 -4.18 -3.73 9.70
N ILE A 177 -3.30 -4.34 10.49
CA ILE A 177 -2.56 -5.54 10.09
C ILE A 177 -2.63 -6.59 11.20
N THR A 178 -3.16 -7.76 10.89
CA THR A 178 -3.18 -8.93 11.79
C THR A 178 -2.14 -9.95 11.32
N VAL A 179 -1.23 -10.31 12.23
CA VAL A 179 -0.07 -11.18 11.95
C VAL A 179 0.18 -12.16 13.10
N PRO A 180 0.92 -13.28 12.87
CA PRO A 180 1.39 -14.16 13.94
C PRO A 180 2.14 -13.40 15.06
N GLN A 181 1.96 -13.81 16.31
CA GLN A 181 2.49 -13.11 17.50
C GLN A 181 3.99 -12.79 17.48
N LYS A 182 4.80 -13.62 16.82
CA LYS A 182 6.26 -13.47 16.79
C LYS A 182 6.74 -12.40 15.80
N LEU A 183 5.83 -11.79 15.04
CA LEU A 183 6.14 -10.84 13.98
C LEU A 183 5.76 -9.42 14.39
N ASN A 184 6.63 -8.48 14.02
CA ASN A 184 6.38 -7.05 14.16
C ASN A 184 5.82 -6.51 12.83
N ALA A 185 4.77 -5.69 12.90
CA ALA A 185 4.29 -4.92 11.76
C ALA A 185 4.66 -3.44 11.94
N MET A 186 5.23 -2.86 10.90
CA MET A 186 5.53 -1.42 10.78
C MET A 186 4.73 -0.85 9.61
N SER A 187 4.23 0.37 9.72
CA SER A 187 3.60 1.11 8.61
C SER A 187 3.92 2.60 8.71
N ASN A 188 3.28 3.46 7.91
CA ASN A 188 3.54 4.90 7.80
C ASN A 188 3.46 5.64 9.15
N THR A 189 2.49 5.30 10.00
CA THR A 189 2.13 6.03 11.22
C THR A 189 2.43 5.24 12.49
N LEU A 190 2.18 5.85 13.66
CA LEU A 190 2.24 5.15 14.95
C LEU A 190 1.09 4.14 15.06
N PHE A 191 1.21 3.20 15.99
CA PHE A 191 0.22 2.13 16.16
C PHE A 191 -0.01 1.75 17.62
N THR A 192 -1.14 1.11 17.85
CA THR A 192 -1.44 0.33 19.06
C THR A 192 -1.57 -1.15 18.70
N THR A 193 -1.34 -2.05 19.66
CA THR A 193 -1.47 -3.49 19.45
C THR A 193 -2.47 -4.13 20.42
N SER A 194 -3.10 -5.21 19.96
CA SER A 194 -3.90 -6.10 20.80
C SER A 194 -3.68 -7.56 20.41
N LEU A 195 -3.55 -8.43 21.41
CA LEU A 195 -3.53 -9.89 21.21
C LEU A 195 -4.96 -10.39 20.99
N LEU A 196 -5.20 -11.12 19.90
CA LEU A 196 -6.51 -11.70 19.59
C LEU A 196 -6.66 -13.11 20.21
N PRO A 197 -7.90 -13.61 20.38
CA PRO A 197 -8.15 -14.93 20.99
C PRO A 197 -7.50 -16.11 20.26
N ASP A 198 -7.21 -15.96 18.97
CA ASP A 198 -6.54 -16.97 18.14
C ASP A 198 -5.01 -16.94 18.24
N GLY A 199 -4.45 -16.08 19.08
CA GLY A 199 -3.01 -15.93 19.28
C GLY A 199 -2.32 -15.03 18.24
N THR A 200 -3.05 -14.41 17.32
CA THR A 200 -2.48 -13.40 16.41
C THR A 200 -2.40 -12.03 17.08
N THR A 201 -1.49 -11.17 16.62
CA THR A 201 -1.38 -9.78 17.05
C THR A 201 -2.00 -8.87 16.01
N HIS A 202 -2.94 -8.04 16.44
CA HIS A 202 -3.55 -7.01 15.63
C HIS A 202 -2.85 -5.68 15.87
N TYR A 203 -2.38 -5.05 14.79
CA TYR A 203 -1.77 -3.72 14.77
C TYR A 203 -2.76 -2.75 14.15
N GLN A 204 -3.16 -1.73 14.91
CA GLN A 204 -4.01 -0.65 14.44
C GLN A 204 -3.16 0.62 14.32
N PHE A 205 -2.95 1.10 13.09
CA PHE A 205 -2.15 2.28 12.82
C PHE A 205 -3.01 3.56 12.84
N GLU A 206 -2.44 4.67 13.29
CA GLU A 206 -3.10 5.98 13.25
C GLU A 206 -3.39 6.39 11.79
N THR A 207 -4.44 7.18 11.57
CA THR A 207 -4.78 7.69 10.24
C THR A 207 -3.66 8.60 9.69
N THR A 208 -3.26 8.39 8.44
CA THR A 208 -2.26 9.22 7.75
C THR A 208 -2.83 10.60 7.40
N PRO A 209 -1.97 11.61 7.19
CA PRO A 209 -2.32 12.77 6.37
C PRO A 209 -2.78 12.36 4.97
N LYS A 210 -3.40 13.30 4.25
CA LYS A 210 -3.82 13.10 2.86
C LYS A 210 -2.59 12.87 1.97
N MET A 211 -2.47 11.66 1.41
CA MET A 211 -1.32 11.25 0.61
C MET A 211 -1.74 10.36 -0.57
N SER A 212 -0.81 10.08 -1.48
CA SER A 212 -1.05 9.21 -2.64
C SER A 212 -0.87 7.73 -2.26
N THR A 213 -1.54 6.82 -2.97
CA THR A 213 -1.50 5.36 -2.73
C THR A 213 -0.08 4.80 -2.74
N TYR A 214 0.78 5.27 -3.65
CA TYR A 214 2.14 4.75 -3.82
C TYR A 214 3.06 4.97 -2.60
N LEU A 215 2.70 5.88 -1.67
CA LEU A 215 3.47 6.17 -0.45
C LEU A 215 3.08 5.29 0.73
N ILE A 216 2.06 4.45 0.59
CA ILE A 216 1.67 3.51 1.64
C ILE A 216 2.74 2.44 1.72
N ALA A 217 3.20 2.14 2.93
CA ALA A 217 4.11 1.04 3.15
C ALA A 217 3.83 0.29 4.43
N PHE A 218 4.16 -0.99 4.42
CA PHE A 218 4.31 -1.76 5.63
C PHE A 218 5.37 -2.85 5.49
N VAL A 219 5.99 -3.21 6.61
CA VAL A 219 6.96 -4.29 6.72
C VAL A 219 6.55 -5.19 7.89
N ILE A 220 6.45 -6.48 7.62
CA ILE A 220 6.10 -7.52 8.59
C ILE A 220 7.25 -8.51 8.69
N SER A 221 7.93 -8.53 9.83
CA SER A 221 9.18 -9.29 9.98
C SER A 221 9.55 -9.56 11.45
N GLU A 222 10.58 -10.39 11.64
CA GLU A 222 11.29 -10.55 12.92
C GLU A 222 12.41 -9.50 13.12
N PHE A 223 12.39 -8.39 12.38
CA PHE A 223 13.44 -7.37 12.49
C PHE A 223 13.51 -6.74 13.88
N THR A 224 14.72 -6.36 14.26
CA THR A 224 14.98 -5.54 15.45
C THR A 224 15.23 -4.10 15.02
N CYS A 225 15.06 -3.16 15.94
CA CYS A 225 15.19 -1.74 15.67
C CYS A 225 16.10 -1.07 16.69
N SER A 226 16.95 -0.17 16.22
CA SER A 226 17.64 0.79 17.07
C SER A 226 16.86 2.11 17.00
N ALA A 227 16.52 2.68 18.15
CA ALA A 227 15.70 3.88 18.23
C ALA A 227 16.52 5.06 18.78
N TRP A 228 16.19 6.26 18.32
CA TRP A 228 16.67 7.50 18.90
C TRP A 228 15.51 8.48 19.01
N ASN A 229 15.27 8.97 20.22
CA ASN A 229 14.31 10.04 20.43
C ASN A 229 14.88 11.33 19.88
N MET A 230 14.10 12.07 19.11
CA MET A 230 14.48 13.36 18.57
C MET A 230 13.75 14.47 19.35
N PRO A 231 14.19 14.82 20.58
CA PRO A 231 13.47 15.78 21.43
C PRO A 231 13.36 17.16 20.79
N GLU A 232 14.33 17.56 19.97
CA GLU A 232 14.35 18.85 19.26
C GLU A 232 13.20 19.01 18.25
N VAL A 233 12.69 17.91 17.70
CA VAL A 233 11.59 17.92 16.71
C VAL A 233 10.36 17.15 17.20
N ASN A 234 10.35 16.65 18.43
CA ASN A 234 9.28 15.85 19.04
C ASN A 234 8.83 14.67 18.15
N SER A 235 9.79 13.88 17.67
CA SER A 235 9.54 12.73 16.80
C SER A 235 10.41 11.54 17.20
N VAL A 236 9.98 10.35 16.79
CA VAL A 236 10.75 9.11 16.94
C VAL A 236 11.39 8.74 15.60
N ASN A 237 12.65 8.31 15.62
CA ASN A 237 13.34 7.68 14.50
C ASN A 237 13.74 6.26 14.91
N LYS A 238 13.28 5.26 14.16
CA LYS A 238 13.77 3.89 14.28
C LYS A 238 14.48 3.50 12.99
N VAL A 239 15.62 2.84 13.14
CA VAL A 239 16.29 2.14 12.04
C VAL A 239 16.20 0.66 12.32
N CYS A 240 15.55 -0.09 11.43
CA CYS A 240 15.26 -1.50 11.60
C CYS A 240 15.92 -2.34 10.50
N SER A 241 16.37 -3.53 10.86
CA SER A 241 16.93 -4.50 9.93
C SER A 241 16.91 -5.90 10.56
N ARG A 242 17.41 -6.91 9.84
CA ARG A 242 17.72 -8.20 10.48
C ARG A 242 18.69 -8.04 11.65
N ALA A 243 18.52 -8.82 12.72
CA ALA A 243 19.28 -8.67 13.96
C ALA A 243 20.80 -8.73 13.77
N GLN A 244 21.28 -9.51 12.79
CA GLN A 244 22.70 -9.66 12.48
C GLN A 244 23.36 -8.39 11.92
N LYS A 245 22.56 -7.36 11.60
CA LYS A 245 23.00 -6.07 11.09
C LYS A 245 22.64 -4.93 12.05
N GLU A 246 22.49 -5.22 13.34
CA GLU A 246 22.19 -4.20 14.34
C GLU A 246 23.31 -3.16 14.45
N ASP A 247 24.57 -3.59 14.49
CA ASP A 247 25.73 -2.71 14.64
C ASP A 247 25.90 -1.70 13.49
N THR A 248 25.29 -1.97 12.32
CA THR A 248 25.37 -1.08 11.15
C THR A 248 24.34 0.04 11.18
N ARG A 249 23.38 0.01 12.12
CA ARG A 249 22.28 1.00 12.20
C ARG A 249 22.70 2.33 12.80
N ARG A 250 23.74 2.31 13.64
CA ARG A 250 24.14 3.45 14.49
C ARG A 250 24.27 4.76 13.72
N TRP A 251 24.96 4.73 12.59
CA TRP A 251 25.18 5.93 11.78
C TRP A 251 23.86 6.54 11.28
N ALA A 252 22.96 5.72 10.74
CA ALA A 252 21.65 6.19 10.26
C ALA A 252 20.79 6.73 11.41
N VAL A 253 20.82 6.07 12.57
CA VAL A 253 20.12 6.53 13.78
C VAL A 253 20.58 7.92 14.22
N GLU A 254 21.90 8.18 14.18
CA GLU A 254 22.50 9.45 14.61
C GLU A 254 22.36 10.59 13.57
N VAL A 255 22.35 10.27 12.28
CA VAL A 255 22.38 11.26 11.20
C VAL A 255 20.99 11.70 10.75
N SER A 256 20.01 10.80 10.68
CA SER A 256 18.66 11.13 10.18
C SER A 256 17.97 12.27 10.94
N PRO A 257 18.05 12.37 12.29
CA PRO A 257 17.51 13.52 13.02
C PRO A 257 18.12 14.86 12.60
N LYS A 258 19.43 14.90 12.35
CA LYS A 258 20.17 16.11 11.97
C LYS A 258 19.82 16.55 10.56
N LEU A 259 19.64 15.59 9.64
CA LEU A 259 19.19 15.86 8.29
C LEU A 259 17.75 16.38 8.29
N LEU A 260 16.86 15.76 9.07
CA LEU A 260 15.47 16.20 9.18
C LEU A 260 15.37 17.61 9.77
N SER A 261 16.16 17.91 10.81
CA SER A 261 16.24 19.25 11.41
C SER A 261 16.74 20.30 10.40
N SER A 262 17.77 19.95 9.62
CA SER A 262 18.27 20.79 8.53
C SER A 262 17.21 21.04 7.46
N LEU A 263 16.45 20.02 7.06
CA LEU A 263 15.37 20.14 6.08
C LEU A 263 14.20 20.99 6.60
N ASN A 264 13.80 20.81 7.87
CA ASN A 264 12.78 21.65 8.52
C ASN A 264 13.21 23.12 8.49
N THR A 265 14.48 23.39 8.81
CA THR A 265 15.04 24.75 8.81
C THR A 265 15.07 25.34 7.40
N TYR A 266 15.55 24.56 6.43
CA TYR A 266 15.68 25.00 5.04
C TYR A 266 14.32 25.28 4.37
N THR A 267 13.34 24.41 4.60
CA THR A 267 12.01 24.54 3.99
C THR A 267 11.07 25.46 4.76
N GLY A 268 11.35 25.72 6.05
CA GLY A 268 10.44 26.41 6.96
C GLY A 268 9.20 25.58 7.33
N ILE A 269 9.17 24.29 7.00
CA ILE A 269 8.04 23.38 7.22
C ILE A 269 8.49 22.28 8.18
N PRO A 270 8.03 22.29 9.45
CA PRO A 270 8.34 21.22 10.38
C PRO A 270 7.72 19.90 9.94
N TYR A 271 8.50 18.83 9.80
CA TYR A 271 8.00 17.48 9.50
C TYR A 271 6.90 17.03 10.46
N THR A 272 7.01 17.39 11.74
CA THR A 272 6.05 17.03 12.78
C THR A 272 4.73 17.78 12.73
N SER A 273 4.58 18.75 11.83
CA SER A 273 3.27 19.31 11.47
C SER A 273 2.36 18.27 10.81
N SER A 274 2.94 17.24 10.19
CA SER A 274 2.21 16.22 9.43
C SER A 274 2.39 14.81 9.98
N MET A 275 3.58 14.44 10.45
CA MET A 275 3.90 13.07 10.87
C MET A 275 4.63 13.02 12.22
N LYS A 276 4.28 12.06 13.08
CA LYS A 276 4.89 11.92 14.42
C LYS A 276 6.15 11.06 14.47
N LYS A 277 6.49 10.39 13.37
CA LYS A 277 7.65 9.48 13.29
C LYS A 277 8.19 9.37 11.88
N VAL A 278 9.47 9.01 11.77
CA VAL A 278 10.14 8.66 10.52
C VAL A 278 10.99 7.42 10.78
N ASP A 279 10.46 6.26 10.40
CA ASP A 279 11.20 5.01 10.52
C ASP A 279 11.91 4.68 9.21
N GLN A 280 12.97 3.89 9.31
CA GLN A 280 13.80 3.42 8.20
C GLN A 280 13.98 1.92 8.31
N VAL A 281 13.82 1.19 7.21
CA VAL A 281 13.93 -0.27 7.21
C VAL A 281 14.83 -0.74 6.06
N ALA A 282 15.88 -1.50 6.38
CA ALA A 282 16.71 -2.16 5.38
C ALA A 282 16.13 -3.53 5.02
N ILE A 283 15.68 -3.67 3.78
CA ILE A 283 15.04 -4.86 3.22
C ILE A 283 16.07 -5.64 2.39
N PRO A 284 16.29 -6.95 2.66
CA PRO A 284 17.29 -7.76 1.96
C PRO A 284 17.13 -7.76 0.43
N ASP A 285 15.89 -7.95 -0.04
CA ASP A 285 15.54 -7.93 -1.46
C ASP A 285 14.75 -6.65 -1.75
N PHE A 286 15.44 -5.61 -2.18
CA PHE A 286 14.85 -4.34 -2.59
C PHE A 286 15.40 -3.91 -3.95
N ARG A 287 14.50 -3.71 -4.92
CA ARG A 287 14.88 -3.44 -6.33
C ARG A 287 15.55 -2.09 -6.48
N SER A 288 15.00 -1.08 -5.81
CA SER A 288 15.47 0.30 -5.84
C SER A 288 16.58 0.52 -4.81
N GLY A 289 17.21 1.70 -4.81
CA GLY A 289 18.13 2.07 -3.73
C GLY A 289 17.41 2.36 -2.42
N ALA A 290 16.31 3.10 -2.51
CA ALA A 290 15.40 3.43 -1.41
C ALA A 290 14.00 3.78 -1.95
N MET A 291 13.01 3.88 -1.07
CA MET A 291 11.68 4.41 -1.36
C MET A 291 11.19 5.28 -0.20
N GLU A 292 10.71 6.48 -0.51
CA GLU A 292 10.37 7.54 0.44
C GLU A 292 8.98 7.42 1.08
N ASN A 293 8.49 6.19 1.30
CA ASN A 293 7.17 5.96 1.88
C ASN A 293 7.02 6.77 3.19
N TRP A 294 5.97 7.58 3.26
CA TRP A 294 5.91 8.68 4.23
C TRP A 294 5.87 8.14 5.67
N GLY A 295 6.95 8.32 6.44
CA GLY A 295 7.07 7.81 7.81
C GLY A 295 7.60 6.38 7.96
N LEU A 296 7.87 5.68 6.85
CA LEU A 296 8.50 4.35 6.81
C LEU A 296 9.36 4.17 5.55
N ILE A 297 10.54 4.80 5.54
CA ILE A 297 11.44 4.77 4.38
C ILE A 297 12.07 3.37 4.27
N THR A 298 12.05 2.78 3.08
CA THR A 298 12.65 1.47 2.83
C THR A 298 13.95 1.59 2.05
N TYR A 299 14.92 0.75 2.35
CA TYR A 299 16.27 0.75 1.77
C TYR A 299 16.68 -0.67 1.36
N ARG A 300 17.64 -0.75 0.43
CA ARG A 300 18.39 -1.98 0.13
C ARG A 300 19.49 -2.27 1.15
#